data_AF-A0ABD3M995-F1
#
_entry.id   AF-A0ABD3M995-F1
#
_cell.length_a   1.000
_cell.length_b   1.000
_cell.length_c   1.000
_cell.angle_alpha   90.00
_cell.angle_beta   90.00
_cell.angle_gamma   90.00
#
_symmetry.space_group_name_H-M   'P 1'
#
loop_
_entity.id
_entity.type
_entity.pdbx_description
1 polymer ?
#
loop_
_entity_poly.entity_id
_entity_poly.type
_entity_poly.pdbx_seq_one_letter_code
_entity_poly.pdbx_strand_id
1 'polypeptide(L)'
;MQKKQHPTPTSTSSSSSLNQHEEIIHELSTTMGIDIFAPLSQSEQLLAHSFGEFSHFVLHTAKEACLEILEMEMHKCVGGDDVESSVGILQGGSDTHSIYRVSFPTTPENDDHGSGKKKTKKNNANNAAVQLLHLYNQQCTSKSSMLTIDDIQRYMLEMLRRRQFHNSYRDGGYTRLGNLMFILQFGGPTLGQVRHIDNMLPNVQICLYMSYRCPSTIVYVVDDLDGLPVTDGETLIDFWERQYQHQQLQQGQQDKEEHYRPVPTLIKQILLDNVDRKLKDAWYTQYFTRWNTINGQLQCFGKLYQPVSHTLALDAVPPGTTLIAGGNDIHAGPPTTESRMFAFAIGISECVDNEYNEEGTDDDHDADDASGKEEKVNDGEVQYSPVLLHIDLCCLLFNILDNEYNTLEKEDSVREAKLFLVHVLIRSVRDYPTKQYLLQIDEDRVGVRIWLGKVISNVLGHDDEHSIDDLIEEAASSDTIMYTPDVVKRRSKKKVRYKSKLKGSGGK
;
A
#
# COMPACT_ATOMS: atom_id res chain seq x y z
N MET A 1 -52.71 26.13 36.92
CA MET A 1 -51.75 25.01 37.02
C MET A 1 -52.23 23.88 36.12
N GLN A 2 -51.52 23.57 35.03
CA GLN A 2 -51.79 22.40 34.19
C GLN A 2 -50.48 21.60 34.09
N LYS A 3 -50.50 20.32 34.47
CA LYS A 3 -49.37 19.40 34.21
C LYS A 3 -49.53 18.88 32.78
N LYS A 4 -48.57 19.19 31.90
CA LYS A 4 -48.41 18.44 30.64
C LYS A 4 -47.87 17.05 30.96
N GLN A 5 -48.50 16.02 30.43
CA GLN A 5 -47.89 14.69 30.33
C GLN A 5 -46.94 14.70 29.13
N HIS A 6 -45.73 14.17 29.31
CA HIS A 6 -44.85 13.82 28.19
C HIS A 6 -45.18 12.39 27.74
N PRO A 7 -45.34 12.12 26.43
CA PRO A 7 -45.33 10.76 25.92
C PRO A 7 -43.89 10.22 25.90
N THR A 8 -43.71 9.00 26.39
CA THR A 8 -42.43 8.28 26.32
C THR A 8 -42.30 7.66 24.91
N PRO A 9 -41.20 7.88 24.18
CA PRO A 9 -40.96 7.16 22.93
C PRO A 9 -40.59 5.70 23.22
N THR A 10 -41.34 4.77 22.64
CA THR A 10 -41.00 3.34 22.67
C THR A 10 -39.99 3.01 21.57
N SER A 11 -39.04 2.16 21.91
CA SER A 11 -37.91 1.76 21.07
C SER A 11 -38.33 1.05 19.78
N THR A 12 -37.92 1.58 18.63
CA THR A 12 -37.91 0.89 17.33
C THR A 12 -36.67 1.33 16.54
N SER A 13 -35.56 0.58 16.66
CA SER A 13 -34.29 0.95 16.01
C SER A 13 -33.39 -0.23 15.64
N SER A 14 -33.93 -1.46 15.57
CA SER A 14 -33.15 -2.68 15.30
C SER A 14 -33.47 -3.35 13.95
N SER A 15 -34.50 -2.92 13.24
CA SER A 15 -34.91 -3.49 11.94
C SER A 15 -34.34 -2.76 10.73
N SER A 16 -33.84 -1.53 10.90
CA SER A 16 -33.33 -0.71 9.79
C SER A 16 -31.90 -1.06 9.39
N SER A 17 -31.03 -1.38 10.35
CA SER A 17 -29.62 -1.70 10.09
C SER A 17 -29.40 -3.11 9.52
N LEU A 18 -30.27 -4.07 9.86
CA LEU A 18 -30.21 -5.42 9.30
C LEU A 18 -30.48 -5.42 7.79
N ASN A 19 -31.51 -4.70 7.35
CA ASN A 19 -31.82 -4.55 5.93
C ASN A 19 -30.65 -3.90 5.16
N GLN A 20 -30.02 -2.87 5.73
CA GLN A 20 -28.86 -2.21 5.11
C GLN A 20 -27.65 -3.15 4.98
N HIS A 21 -27.38 -3.98 5.99
CA HIS A 21 -26.30 -4.99 5.89
C HIS A 21 -26.58 -6.03 4.79
N GLU A 22 -27.82 -6.52 4.66
CA GLU A 22 -28.19 -7.48 3.61
C GLU A 22 -28.12 -6.85 2.21
N GLU A 23 -28.58 -5.61 2.05
CA GLU A 23 -28.46 -4.82 0.82
C GLU A 23 -26.98 -4.63 0.41
N ILE A 24 -26.12 -4.24 1.35
CA ILE A 24 -24.68 -4.09 1.12
C ILE A 24 -24.03 -5.43 0.74
N ILE A 25 -24.28 -6.53 1.47
CA ILE A 25 -23.71 -7.85 1.14
C ILE A 25 -24.17 -8.33 -0.25
N HIS A 26 -25.42 -8.01 -0.63
CA HIS A 26 -25.94 -8.32 -1.96
C HIS A 26 -25.24 -7.53 -3.07
N GLU A 27 -25.06 -6.22 -2.90
CA GLU A 27 -24.34 -5.37 -3.87
C GLU A 27 -22.89 -5.82 -4.05
N LEU A 28 -22.21 -6.14 -2.95
CA LEU A 28 -20.81 -6.57 -2.96
C LEU A 28 -20.61 -7.88 -3.70
N SER A 29 -21.48 -8.87 -3.45
CA SER A 29 -21.39 -10.18 -4.10
C SER A 29 -21.84 -10.16 -5.57
N THR A 30 -22.89 -9.40 -5.91
CA THR A 30 -23.47 -9.42 -7.26
C THR A 30 -22.91 -8.39 -8.23
N THR A 31 -22.60 -7.18 -7.77
CA THR A 31 -22.08 -6.09 -8.61
C THR A 31 -20.57 -6.08 -8.64
N MET A 32 -19.93 -6.33 -7.49
CA MET A 32 -18.49 -6.10 -7.32
C MET A 32 -17.66 -7.41 -7.28
N GLY A 33 -18.32 -8.57 -7.13
CA GLY A 33 -17.65 -9.87 -7.08
C GLY A 33 -16.92 -10.17 -5.77
N ILE A 34 -17.24 -9.45 -4.69
CA ILE A 34 -16.66 -9.63 -3.36
C ILE A 34 -17.53 -10.55 -2.51
N ASP A 35 -16.94 -11.62 -2.01
CA ASP A 35 -17.59 -12.64 -1.22
C ASP A 35 -17.36 -12.41 0.29
N ILE A 36 -18.43 -12.53 1.08
CA ILE A 36 -18.39 -12.36 2.55
C ILE A 36 -18.94 -13.62 3.21
N PHE A 37 -18.11 -14.27 4.01
CA PHE A 37 -18.44 -15.52 4.68
C PHE A 37 -18.40 -15.37 6.20
N ALA A 38 -19.57 -15.51 6.83
CA ALA A 38 -19.68 -15.69 8.27
C ALA A 38 -19.35 -17.15 8.68
N PRO A 39 -18.94 -17.38 9.95
CA PRO A 39 -18.80 -18.71 10.54
C PRO A 39 -20.11 -19.51 10.49
N LEU A 40 -20.11 -20.70 9.89
CA LEU A 40 -21.30 -21.54 9.75
C LEU A 40 -21.31 -22.74 10.71
N SER A 41 -20.25 -23.55 10.74
CA SER A 41 -20.18 -24.73 11.61
C SER A 41 -19.91 -24.37 13.07
N GLN A 42 -20.26 -25.28 14.00
CA GLN A 42 -19.92 -25.13 15.41
C GLN A 42 -18.40 -25.01 15.63
N SER A 43 -17.59 -25.71 14.83
CA SER A 43 -16.13 -25.60 14.81
C SER A 43 -15.65 -24.21 14.36
N GLU A 44 -16.23 -23.64 13.30
CA GLU A 44 -15.92 -22.28 12.87
C GLU A 44 -16.32 -21.25 13.94
N GLN A 45 -17.47 -21.43 14.60
CA GLN A 45 -17.93 -20.53 15.67
C GLN A 45 -17.01 -20.58 16.91
N LEU A 46 -16.47 -21.75 17.25
CA LEU A 46 -15.47 -21.90 18.32
C LEU A 46 -14.15 -21.19 17.95
N LEU A 47 -13.65 -21.37 16.73
CA LEU A 47 -12.46 -20.66 16.24
C LEU A 47 -12.68 -19.14 16.17
N ALA A 48 -13.86 -18.71 15.73
CA ALA A 48 -14.27 -17.30 15.72
C ALA A 48 -14.23 -16.68 17.14
N HIS A 49 -14.68 -17.42 18.15
CA HIS A 49 -14.54 -17.00 19.55
C HIS A 49 -13.07 -16.83 19.94
N SER A 50 -12.20 -17.79 19.60
CA SER A 50 -10.75 -17.71 19.87
C SER A 50 -10.08 -16.54 19.14
N PHE A 51 -10.48 -16.22 17.90
CA PHE A 51 -10.02 -15.01 17.19
C PHE A 51 -10.44 -13.72 17.94
N GLY A 52 -11.67 -13.70 18.46
CA GLY A 52 -12.21 -12.61 19.30
C GLY A 52 -11.46 -12.45 20.63
N GLU A 53 -11.15 -13.55 21.31
CA GLU A 53 -10.37 -13.54 22.55
C GLU A 53 -8.91 -13.13 22.31
N PHE A 54 -8.28 -13.64 21.26
CA PHE A 54 -6.90 -13.29 20.89
C PHE A 54 -6.77 -11.81 20.51
N SER A 55 -7.67 -11.29 19.67
CA SER A 55 -7.65 -9.87 19.31
C SER A 55 -7.93 -8.96 20.50
N HIS A 56 -8.86 -9.32 21.39
CA HIS A 56 -9.10 -8.58 22.61
C HIS A 56 -7.87 -8.60 23.55
N PHE A 57 -7.20 -9.74 23.63
CA PHE A 57 -5.95 -9.89 24.38
C PHE A 57 -4.86 -8.94 23.86
N VAL A 58 -4.59 -8.98 22.54
CA VAL A 58 -3.56 -8.15 21.90
C VAL A 58 -3.89 -6.66 22.01
N LEU A 59 -5.11 -6.26 21.65
CA LEU A 59 -5.48 -4.85 21.54
C LEU A 59 -5.78 -4.17 22.90
N HIS A 60 -6.19 -4.94 23.91
CA HIS A 60 -6.66 -4.39 25.19
C HIS A 60 -6.02 -5.05 26.42
N THR A 61 -6.10 -6.37 26.59
CA THR A 61 -5.71 -7.02 27.87
C THR A 61 -4.21 -6.95 28.14
N ALA A 62 -3.39 -7.20 27.13
CA ALA A 62 -1.93 -7.22 27.19
C ALA A 62 -1.30 -6.19 26.23
N LYS A 63 -2.03 -5.08 25.97
CA LYS A 63 -1.67 -4.05 24.98
C LYS A 63 -0.22 -3.60 25.07
N GLU A 64 0.26 -3.26 26.27
CA GLU A 64 1.62 -2.74 26.49
C GLU A 64 2.69 -3.79 26.12
N ALA A 65 2.59 -5.01 26.65
CA ALA A 65 3.51 -6.11 26.33
C ALA A 65 3.44 -6.51 24.84
N CYS A 66 2.28 -6.39 24.19
CA CYS A 66 2.15 -6.64 22.76
C CYS A 66 2.81 -5.53 21.92
N LEU A 67 2.71 -4.26 22.33
CA LEU A 67 3.42 -3.15 21.69
C LEU A 67 4.94 -3.28 21.84
N GLU A 68 5.44 -3.69 23.02
CA GLU A 68 6.87 -3.94 23.24
C GLU A 68 7.43 -5.00 22.27
N ILE A 69 6.68 -6.07 21.99
CA ILE A 69 7.05 -7.08 20.98
C ILE A 69 7.17 -6.45 19.59
N LEU A 70 6.21 -5.60 19.21
CA LEU A 70 6.18 -4.96 17.89
C LEU A 70 7.31 -3.95 17.70
N GLU A 71 7.55 -3.10 18.70
CA GLU A 71 8.63 -2.10 18.69
C GLU A 71 10.01 -2.77 18.68
N MET A 72 10.20 -3.81 19.50
CA MET A 72 11.45 -4.57 19.52
C MET A 72 11.76 -5.20 18.15
N GLU A 73 10.78 -5.82 17.48
CA GLU A 73 10.98 -6.40 16.14
C GLU A 73 11.25 -5.33 15.08
N MET A 74 10.49 -4.22 15.10
CA MET A 74 10.67 -3.10 14.18
C MET A 74 12.08 -2.46 14.28
N HIS A 75 12.68 -2.44 15.48
CA HIS A 75 14.01 -1.87 15.70
C HIS A 75 15.19 -2.83 15.41
N LYS A 76 14.96 -4.14 15.17
CA LYS A 76 16.06 -5.09 14.90
C LYS A 76 16.81 -4.82 13.60
N CYS A 77 16.15 -4.24 12.59
CA CYS A 77 16.77 -3.96 11.27
C CYS A 77 17.72 -2.76 11.25
N VAL A 78 17.83 -1.98 12.33
CA VAL A 78 18.76 -0.84 12.41
C VAL A 78 20.24 -1.33 12.54
N GLY A 79 20.45 -2.64 12.67
CA GLY A 79 21.72 -3.30 12.97
C GLY A 79 22.50 -3.93 11.80
N GLY A 80 22.22 -3.59 10.54
CA GLY A 80 23.11 -3.89 9.41
C GLY A 80 23.21 -5.36 8.93
N ASP A 81 22.46 -6.29 9.52
CA ASP A 81 22.22 -7.63 8.97
C ASP A 81 20.94 -7.61 8.10
N ASP A 82 20.96 -8.24 6.92
CA ASP A 82 19.85 -8.34 5.95
C ASP A 82 18.71 -9.27 6.42
N VAL A 83 18.21 -9.08 7.65
CA VAL A 83 17.03 -9.76 8.19
C VAL A 83 15.85 -8.80 8.08
N GLU A 84 14.92 -9.09 7.17
CA GLU A 84 13.68 -8.32 7.04
C GLU A 84 12.85 -8.39 8.34
N SER A 85 12.38 -7.24 8.82
CA SER A 85 11.57 -7.15 10.05
C SER A 85 10.26 -7.92 9.86
N SER A 86 9.86 -8.67 10.89
CA SER A 86 8.51 -9.26 10.94
C SER A 86 7.40 -8.22 11.17
N VAL A 87 7.75 -6.95 11.40
CA VAL A 87 6.84 -5.84 11.69
C VAL A 87 7.13 -4.64 10.78
N GLY A 88 6.07 -4.04 10.22
CA GLY A 88 6.12 -2.76 9.51
C GLY A 88 4.91 -1.89 9.82
N ILE A 89 4.90 -0.66 9.30
CA ILE A 89 3.78 0.29 9.46
C ILE A 89 3.08 0.51 8.13
N LEU A 90 1.79 0.17 8.07
CA LEU A 90 0.89 0.42 6.94
C LEU A 90 0.58 1.91 6.79
N GLN A 91 0.16 2.28 5.58
CA GLN A 91 -0.41 3.59 5.28
C GLN A 91 -1.84 3.73 5.87
N GLY A 92 -2.26 4.97 6.12
CA GLY A 92 -3.57 5.29 6.70
C GLY A 92 -3.55 5.52 8.21
N GLY A 93 -2.44 5.23 8.89
CA GLY A 93 -2.21 5.67 10.27
C GLY A 93 -1.96 7.17 10.38
N SER A 94 -1.96 7.67 11.61
CA SER A 94 -1.58 9.06 11.95
C SER A 94 -0.28 9.10 12.75
N ASP A 95 0.33 10.27 12.87
CA ASP A 95 1.55 10.51 13.66
C ASP A 95 1.45 10.06 15.13
N THR A 96 0.23 9.78 15.64
CA THR A 96 -0.04 9.27 17.00
C THR A 96 -0.60 7.85 17.03
N HIS A 97 -1.07 7.30 15.90
CA HIS A 97 -1.74 6.00 15.82
C HIS A 97 -1.29 5.23 14.58
N SER A 98 -0.29 4.37 14.77
CA SER A 98 0.22 3.47 13.74
C SER A 98 -0.74 2.31 13.45
N ILE A 99 -0.71 1.84 12.21
CA ILE A 99 -1.34 0.61 11.79
C ILE A 99 -0.20 -0.36 11.48
N TYR A 100 -0.05 -1.41 12.26
CA TYR A 100 1.07 -2.35 12.14
C TYR A 100 0.68 -3.50 11.20
N ARG A 101 1.58 -3.84 10.26
CA ARG A 101 1.59 -5.16 9.62
C ARG A 101 2.54 -6.06 10.39
N VAL A 102 2.16 -7.31 10.59
CA VAL A 102 2.93 -8.32 11.31
C VAL A 102 2.98 -9.59 10.48
N SER A 103 4.01 -9.74 9.67
CA SER A 103 4.17 -10.85 8.75
C SER A 103 4.41 -12.16 9.50
N PHE A 104 3.72 -13.22 9.09
CA PHE A 104 3.95 -14.55 9.63
C PHE A 104 5.30 -15.06 9.14
N PRO A 105 5.96 -15.99 9.86
CA PRO A 105 7.17 -16.59 9.35
C PRO A 105 6.84 -17.39 8.09
N THR A 106 7.57 -17.16 7.00
CA THR A 106 7.50 -18.02 5.82
C THR A 106 7.76 -19.46 6.27
N THR A 107 6.81 -20.34 5.93
CA THR A 107 7.05 -21.77 6.10
C THR A 107 8.19 -22.13 5.15
N PRO A 108 9.27 -22.80 5.62
CA PRO A 108 10.23 -23.35 4.68
C PRO A 108 9.48 -24.37 3.84
N GLU A 109 9.34 -24.09 2.54
CA GLU A 109 8.86 -25.08 1.59
C GLU A 109 9.77 -26.32 1.68
N ASN A 110 9.22 -27.49 1.36
CA ASN A 110 9.97 -28.74 1.44
C ASN A 110 10.94 -28.87 0.25
N ASP A 111 11.92 -27.97 0.19
CA ASP A 111 13.11 -28.02 -0.68
C ASP A 111 14.01 -29.21 -0.29
N ASP A 112 13.52 -30.44 -0.43
CA ASP A 112 14.33 -31.66 -0.37
C ASP A 112 14.90 -32.03 -1.75
N HIS A 113 15.34 -30.99 -2.49
CA HIS A 113 16.07 -31.12 -3.74
C HIS A 113 17.42 -30.39 -3.65
N GLY A 114 18.41 -31.14 -3.16
CA GLY A 114 19.71 -31.13 -3.83
C GLY A 114 20.75 -30.07 -3.43
N SER A 115 20.73 -29.49 -2.22
CA SER A 115 21.96 -28.88 -1.69
C SER A 115 22.25 -29.22 -0.22
N GLY A 116 23.44 -29.77 0.04
CA GLY A 116 23.86 -30.33 1.34
C GLY A 116 24.14 -29.30 2.45
N LYS A 117 23.50 -28.12 2.42
CA LYS A 117 23.58 -27.12 3.49
C LYS A 117 22.27 -27.10 4.27
N LYS A 118 22.28 -27.69 5.47
CA LYS A 118 21.21 -27.55 6.46
C LYS A 118 20.97 -26.06 6.78
N LYS A 119 20.03 -25.41 6.09
CA LYS A 119 19.44 -24.14 6.55
C LYS A 119 18.79 -24.43 7.90
N THR A 120 19.41 -23.95 8.99
CA THR A 120 19.01 -24.31 10.35
C THR A 120 17.66 -23.70 10.70
N LYS A 121 16.77 -24.56 11.20
CA LYS A 121 15.38 -24.35 11.66
C LYS A 121 15.22 -23.36 12.85
N LYS A 122 15.94 -22.23 12.86
CA LYS A 122 16.35 -21.55 14.12
C LYS A 122 15.87 -20.10 14.32
N ASN A 123 15.27 -19.42 13.34
CA ASN A 123 14.86 -18.00 13.50
C ASN A 123 13.36 -17.74 13.66
N ASN A 124 12.45 -18.67 13.32
CA ASN A 124 11.00 -18.42 13.36
C ASN A 124 10.46 -18.13 14.78
N ALA A 125 11.17 -18.51 15.84
CA ALA A 125 10.77 -18.24 17.23
C ALA A 125 10.82 -16.74 17.60
N ASN A 126 11.58 -15.92 16.86
CA ASN A 126 11.68 -14.48 17.09
C ASN A 126 10.62 -13.68 16.32
N ASN A 127 9.87 -14.28 15.40
CA ASN A 127 8.86 -13.57 14.62
C ASN A 127 7.74 -12.98 15.52
N ALA A 128 7.34 -11.73 15.31
CA ALA A 128 6.32 -11.04 16.12
C ALA A 128 4.97 -11.78 16.17
N ALA A 129 4.46 -12.31 15.05
CA ALA A 129 3.19 -13.05 15.03
C ALA A 129 3.28 -14.31 15.91
N VAL A 130 4.42 -15.01 15.89
CA VAL A 130 4.69 -16.15 16.79
C VAL A 130 4.77 -15.72 18.24
N GLN A 131 5.45 -14.60 18.54
CA GLN A 131 5.56 -14.09 19.91
C GLN A 131 4.19 -13.65 20.49
N LEU A 132 3.36 -12.95 19.71
CA LEU A 132 2.01 -12.54 20.12
C LEU A 132 1.11 -13.74 20.43
N LEU A 133 1.08 -14.74 19.52
CA LEU A 133 0.34 -15.99 19.74
C LEU A 133 0.89 -16.77 20.94
N HIS A 134 2.21 -16.80 21.13
CA HIS A 134 2.82 -17.47 22.29
C HIS A 134 2.43 -16.81 23.61
N LEU A 135 2.49 -15.48 23.70
CA LEU A 135 2.11 -14.71 24.87
C LEU A 135 0.64 -14.92 25.24
N TYR A 136 -0.26 -14.89 24.25
CA TYR A 136 -1.68 -15.22 24.43
C TYR A 136 -1.88 -16.65 24.94
N ASN A 137 -1.25 -17.64 24.30
CA ASN A 137 -1.38 -19.05 24.66
C ASN A 137 -0.79 -19.40 26.04
N GLN A 138 0.17 -18.61 26.56
CA GLN A 138 0.66 -18.74 27.93
C GLN A 138 -0.35 -18.23 28.98
N GLN A 139 -1.16 -17.21 28.64
CA GLN A 139 -2.12 -16.59 29.55
C GLN A 139 -3.54 -17.15 29.40
N CYS A 140 -3.84 -17.85 28.31
CA CYS A 140 -5.09 -18.58 28.11
C CYS A 140 -5.30 -19.66 29.18
N THR A 141 -6.37 -19.51 29.98
CA THR A 141 -6.75 -20.49 31.00
C THR A 141 -7.51 -21.68 30.42
N SER A 142 -8.14 -21.53 29.24
CA SER A 142 -8.77 -22.63 28.52
C SER A 142 -7.86 -23.18 27.43
N LYS A 143 -7.81 -24.52 27.30
CA LYS A 143 -7.17 -25.17 26.15
C LYS A 143 -7.99 -25.06 24.87
N SER A 144 -9.29 -24.78 24.97
CA SER A 144 -10.18 -24.64 23.80
C SER A 144 -10.05 -23.30 23.09
N SER A 145 -9.41 -22.32 23.72
CA SER A 145 -9.15 -20.99 23.14
C SER A 145 -7.71 -20.83 22.64
N MET A 146 -6.86 -21.86 22.80
CA MET A 146 -5.50 -21.82 22.27
C MET A 146 -5.53 -21.70 20.74
N LEU A 147 -4.76 -20.77 20.19
CA LEU A 147 -4.75 -20.46 18.77
C LEU A 147 -3.35 -20.63 18.17
N THR A 148 -3.27 -21.31 17.03
CA THR A 148 -2.01 -21.47 16.28
C THR A 148 -2.07 -20.82 14.90
N ILE A 149 -0.91 -20.63 14.29
CA ILE A 149 -0.78 -20.19 12.89
C ILE A 149 -1.54 -21.14 11.94
N ASP A 150 -1.43 -22.45 12.17
CA ASP A 150 -2.05 -23.49 11.36
C ASP A 150 -3.60 -23.45 11.47
N ASP A 151 -4.16 -23.07 12.62
CA ASP A 151 -5.62 -22.85 12.75
C ASP A 151 -6.11 -21.67 11.91
N ILE A 152 -5.35 -20.56 11.89
CA ILE A 152 -5.64 -19.38 11.08
C ILE A 152 -5.52 -19.71 9.58
N GLN A 153 -4.43 -20.38 9.18
CA GLN A 153 -4.19 -20.82 7.81
C GLN A 153 -5.29 -21.75 7.30
N ARG A 154 -5.62 -22.81 8.07
CA ARG A 154 -6.70 -23.74 7.74
C ARG A 154 -8.05 -23.04 7.62
N TYR A 155 -8.35 -22.08 8.49
CA TYR A 155 -9.60 -21.32 8.42
C TYR A 155 -9.69 -20.48 7.15
N MET A 156 -8.65 -19.71 6.83
CA MET A 156 -8.63 -18.84 5.63
C MET A 156 -8.67 -19.66 4.33
N LEU A 157 -7.93 -20.77 4.24
CA LEU A 157 -8.01 -21.69 3.10
C LEU A 157 -9.41 -22.31 2.93
N GLU A 158 -10.12 -22.62 4.02
CA GLU A 158 -11.48 -23.15 3.93
C GLU A 158 -12.48 -22.11 3.43
N MET A 159 -12.30 -20.82 3.77
CA MET A 159 -13.11 -19.74 3.20
C MET A 159 -12.86 -19.55 1.69
N LEU A 160 -11.61 -19.73 1.23
CA LEU A 160 -11.30 -19.77 -0.20
C LEU A 160 -11.98 -20.94 -0.92
N ARG A 161 -11.98 -22.15 -0.33
CA ARG A 161 -12.76 -23.29 -0.86
C ARG A 161 -14.25 -23.00 -0.93
N ARG A 162 -14.84 -22.38 0.10
CA ARG A 162 -16.24 -21.94 0.11
C ARG A 162 -16.54 -21.00 -1.08
N ARG A 163 -15.64 -20.06 -1.40
CA ARG A 163 -15.75 -19.20 -2.60
C ARG A 163 -15.80 -20.00 -3.89
N GLN A 164 -14.91 -20.98 -4.05
CA GLN A 164 -14.84 -21.83 -5.24
C GLN A 164 -16.12 -22.65 -5.44
N PHE A 165 -16.65 -23.25 -4.37
CA PHE A 165 -17.94 -23.95 -4.42
C PHE A 165 -19.12 -23.02 -4.75
N HIS A 166 -19.13 -21.80 -4.19
CA HIS A 166 -20.19 -20.82 -4.44
C HIS A 166 -20.20 -20.35 -5.89
N ASN A 167 -19.03 -20.00 -6.43
CA ASN A 167 -18.90 -19.38 -7.75
C ASN A 167 -18.74 -20.41 -8.89
N SER A 168 -18.85 -21.72 -8.59
CA SER A 168 -18.80 -22.84 -9.56
C SER A 168 -17.54 -22.91 -10.44
N TYR A 169 -16.44 -22.29 -10.02
CA TYR A 169 -15.15 -22.38 -10.71
C TYR A 169 -14.62 -23.82 -10.65
N ARG A 170 -14.20 -24.35 -11.81
CA ARG A 170 -13.75 -25.75 -11.96
C ARG A 170 -12.24 -25.93 -12.03
N ASP A 171 -11.50 -24.86 -12.29
CA ASP A 171 -10.06 -24.91 -12.57
C ASP A 171 -9.28 -24.24 -11.43
N GLY A 172 -8.29 -24.97 -10.89
CA GLY A 172 -7.29 -24.48 -9.92
C GLY A 172 -7.80 -24.18 -8.51
N GLY A 173 -7.60 -25.11 -7.57
CA GLY A 173 -7.84 -24.86 -6.14
C GLY A 173 -6.96 -23.72 -5.59
N TYR A 174 -7.48 -22.90 -4.67
CA TYR A 174 -6.60 -22.06 -3.86
C TYR A 174 -5.99 -22.92 -2.74
N THR A 175 -4.75 -23.34 -2.91
CA THR A 175 -4.09 -24.35 -2.06
C THR A 175 -3.18 -23.77 -0.99
N ARG A 176 -2.56 -22.62 -1.27
CA ARG A 176 -1.61 -21.97 -0.36
C ARG A 176 -1.94 -20.49 -0.16
N LEU A 177 -1.44 -19.94 0.95
CA LEU A 177 -1.59 -18.54 1.34
C LEU A 177 -0.23 -17.84 1.21
N GLY A 178 -0.12 -16.88 0.29
CA GLY A 178 0.96 -15.90 0.25
C GLY A 178 0.71 -14.77 1.26
N ASN A 179 1.77 -14.07 1.66
CA ASN A 179 1.69 -12.83 2.46
C ASN A 179 0.77 -12.85 3.69
N LEU A 180 0.74 -13.98 4.40
CA LEU A 180 -0.06 -14.07 5.63
C LEU A 180 0.51 -13.13 6.70
N MET A 181 -0.32 -12.19 7.17
CA MET A 181 0.07 -11.18 8.15
C MET A 181 -1.11 -10.78 9.05
N PHE A 182 -0.83 -10.34 10.28
CA PHE A 182 -1.82 -9.59 11.06
C PHE A 182 -1.74 -8.11 10.72
N ILE A 183 -2.88 -7.46 10.59
CA ILE A 183 -3.00 -6.00 10.57
C ILE A 183 -3.61 -5.56 11.91
N LEU A 184 -2.89 -4.69 12.63
CA LEU A 184 -3.21 -4.27 14.00
C LEU A 184 -3.33 -2.75 14.10
N GLN A 185 -4.34 -2.25 14.80
CA GLN A 185 -4.47 -0.85 15.17
C GLN A 185 -4.99 -0.73 16.60
N PHE A 186 -4.24 -0.03 17.47
CA PHE A 186 -4.49 0.04 18.91
C PHE A 186 -5.38 1.24 19.33
N GLY A 187 -6.29 1.66 18.44
CA GLY A 187 -7.26 2.74 18.63
C GLY A 187 -6.89 4.05 17.93
N GLY A 188 -7.68 5.08 18.21
CA GLY A 188 -7.46 6.48 17.81
C GLY A 188 -7.89 6.80 16.37
N PRO A 189 -8.15 8.09 16.06
CA PRO A 189 -8.69 8.50 14.76
C PRO A 189 -7.67 8.21 13.66
N THR A 190 -8.03 7.26 12.81
CA THR A 190 -7.43 7.09 11.49
C THR A 190 -8.24 7.94 10.51
N LEU A 191 -7.71 9.11 10.15
CA LEU A 191 -8.32 9.96 9.13
C LEU A 191 -8.13 9.38 7.72
N GLY A 192 -7.09 8.55 7.54
CA GLY A 192 -6.76 7.89 6.27
C GLY A 192 -7.44 6.53 6.09
N GLN A 193 -7.71 6.21 4.83
CA GLN A 193 -8.09 4.88 4.37
C GLN A 193 -6.83 4.00 4.26
N VAL A 194 -6.87 2.75 4.75
CA VAL A 194 -5.75 1.79 4.66
C VAL A 194 -5.65 1.18 3.27
N ARG A 195 -5.24 1.93 2.24
CA ARG A 195 -5.27 1.45 0.84
C ARG A 195 -4.30 0.28 0.63
N HIS A 196 -4.83 -0.94 0.65
CA HIS A 196 -4.17 -2.13 0.15
C HIS A 196 -4.56 -2.33 -1.32
N ILE A 197 -3.54 -2.50 -2.15
CA ILE A 197 -3.67 -2.78 -3.57
C ILE A 197 -2.73 -3.92 -3.88
N ASP A 198 -3.32 -5.05 -4.26
CA ASP A 198 -2.58 -6.13 -4.88
C ASP A 198 -2.45 -5.85 -6.39
N ASN A 199 -1.38 -6.37 -6.98
CA ASN A 199 -1.08 -6.36 -8.42
C ASN A 199 -1.47 -7.69 -9.09
N MET A 200 -1.58 -8.76 -8.31
CA MET A 200 -1.45 -10.11 -8.85
C MET A 200 -2.81 -10.68 -9.27
N LEU A 201 -3.23 -10.47 -10.52
CA LEU A 201 -4.18 -11.37 -11.18
C LEU A 201 -3.48 -12.72 -11.46
N PRO A 202 -4.11 -13.90 -11.25
CA PRO A 202 -5.49 -14.15 -10.83
C PRO A 202 -5.65 -14.43 -9.31
N ASN A 203 -4.72 -13.94 -8.48
CA ASN A 203 -4.77 -14.14 -7.03
C ASN A 203 -5.91 -13.33 -6.39
N VAL A 204 -6.30 -13.76 -5.19
CA VAL A 204 -7.42 -13.16 -4.43
C VAL A 204 -6.96 -12.70 -3.05
N GLN A 205 -7.36 -11.49 -2.69
CA GLN A 205 -7.14 -10.95 -1.35
C GLN A 205 -8.12 -11.61 -0.38
N ILE A 206 -7.65 -12.04 0.80
CA ILE A 206 -8.49 -12.62 1.85
C ILE A 206 -8.24 -11.92 3.20
N CYS A 207 -9.29 -11.33 3.77
CA CYS A 207 -9.29 -10.64 5.06
C CYS A 207 -10.17 -11.38 6.08
N LEU A 208 -9.57 -11.95 7.11
CA LEU A 208 -10.25 -12.58 8.25
C LEU A 208 -10.36 -11.59 9.41
N TYR A 209 -11.56 -11.10 9.72
CA TYR A 209 -11.78 -10.19 10.83
C TYR A 209 -11.70 -10.92 12.18
N MET A 210 -10.94 -10.36 13.11
CA MET A 210 -10.68 -10.98 14.42
C MET A 210 -11.22 -10.16 15.58
N SER A 211 -11.24 -8.82 15.50
CA SER A 211 -11.75 -7.94 16.56
C SER A 211 -13.27 -7.79 16.57
N TYR A 212 -13.88 -7.78 17.76
CA TYR A 212 -15.31 -7.50 17.94
C TYR A 212 -15.67 -6.11 17.41
N ARG A 213 -16.75 -6.03 16.61
CA ARG A 213 -17.20 -4.80 15.95
C ARG A 213 -16.08 -4.14 15.12
N CYS A 214 -15.31 -4.95 14.40
CA CYS A 214 -14.44 -4.39 13.37
C CYS A 214 -15.32 -3.71 12.32
N PRO A 215 -15.18 -2.40 12.05
CA PRO A 215 -15.85 -1.80 10.92
C PRO A 215 -15.13 -2.27 9.66
N SER A 216 -15.84 -2.96 8.77
CA SER A 216 -15.29 -3.40 7.50
C SER A 216 -15.74 -2.44 6.40
N THR A 217 -14.80 -1.73 5.79
CA THR A 217 -15.01 -1.20 4.45
C THR A 217 -14.88 -2.38 3.52
N ILE A 218 -15.85 -2.52 2.66
CA ILE A 218 -15.81 -3.52 1.62
C ILE A 218 -15.99 -2.79 0.30
N VAL A 219 -14.84 -2.46 -0.28
CA VAL A 219 -14.63 -1.97 -1.65
C VAL A 219 -15.28 -0.63 -1.99
N TYR A 220 -14.62 0.05 -2.91
CA TYR A 220 -15.00 1.36 -3.42
C TYR A 220 -15.54 1.21 -4.82
N VAL A 221 -16.71 1.80 -5.05
CA VAL A 221 -16.94 2.43 -6.35
C VAL A 221 -16.05 3.68 -6.33
N VAL A 222 -15.07 3.67 -7.22
CA VAL A 222 -14.25 4.84 -7.54
C VAL A 222 -15.15 5.91 -8.15
N ASP A 223 -14.95 7.20 -7.87
CA ASP A 223 -15.72 8.23 -8.57
C ASP A 223 -15.28 8.33 -10.02
N ASP A 224 -15.99 7.57 -10.83
CA ASP A 224 -16.23 7.88 -12.21
C ASP A 224 -17.03 9.18 -12.29
N LEU A 225 -16.28 10.28 -12.32
CA LEU A 225 -16.73 11.46 -13.05
C LEU A 225 -17.01 11.10 -14.53
N ASP A 226 -16.37 10.06 -15.10
CA ASP A 226 -16.56 9.61 -16.50
C ASP A 226 -16.46 8.09 -16.83
N GLY A 227 -15.89 7.19 -16.00
CA GLY A 227 -15.88 5.74 -16.29
C GLY A 227 -14.51 5.04 -16.42
N LEU A 228 -13.40 5.76 -16.30
CA LEU A 228 -12.12 5.36 -16.90
C LEU A 228 -10.99 5.19 -15.88
N PRO A 229 -10.51 3.95 -15.63
CA PRO A 229 -9.35 3.72 -14.76
C PRO A 229 -8.07 4.22 -15.42
N VAL A 230 -7.21 4.86 -14.62
CA VAL A 230 -5.83 5.12 -15.04
C VAL A 230 -5.13 3.76 -15.10
N THR A 231 -4.73 3.33 -16.29
CA THR A 231 -4.07 2.05 -16.54
C THR A 231 -2.83 2.19 -17.43
N ASP A 232 -2.62 3.37 -18.01
CA ASP A 232 -1.51 3.68 -18.91
C ASP A 232 -1.21 5.20 -18.88
N GLY A 233 -0.18 5.62 -19.62
CA GLY A 233 0.19 7.04 -19.69
C GLY A 233 -0.85 7.93 -20.38
N GLU A 234 -1.66 7.41 -21.30
CA GLU A 234 -2.70 8.19 -22.00
C GLU A 234 -3.86 8.51 -21.05
N THR A 235 -4.39 7.50 -20.37
CA THR A 235 -5.40 7.62 -19.32
C THR A 235 -4.94 8.47 -18.13
N LEU A 236 -3.63 8.47 -17.81
CA LEU A 236 -3.05 9.38 -16.80
C LEU A 236 -3.02 10.84 -17.26
N ILE A 237 -2.65 11.11 -18.51
CA ILE A 237 -2.68 12.46 -19.10
C ILE A 237 -4.13 12.98 -19.12
N ASP A 238 -5.06 12.16 -19.60
CA ASP A 238 -6.49 12.48 -19.63
C ASP A 238 -7.05 12.74 -18.23
N PHE A 239 -6.64 11.96 -17.23
CA PHE A 239 -7.01 12.21 -15.84
C PHE A 239 -6.55 13.60 -15.37
N TRP A 240 -5.29 13.97 -15.60
CA TRP A 240 -4.79 15.30 -15.20
C TRP A 240 -5.46 16.45 -15.98
N GLU A 241 -5.75 16.26 -17.27
CA GLU A 241 -6.51 17.24 -18.08
C GLU A 241 -7.96 17.40 -17.59
N ARG A 242 -8.68 16.29 -17.31
CA ARG A 242 -10.03 16.32 -16.72
C ARG A 242 -10.04 17.04 -15.39
N GLN A 243 -9.09 16.74 -14.50
CA GLN A 243 -8.96 17.41 -13.19
C GLN A 243 -8.79 18.93 -13.35
N TYR A 244 -7.99 19.39 -14.31
CA TYR A 244 -7.85 20.82 -14.65
C TYR A 244 -9.17 21.43 -15.18
N GLN A 245 -9.87 20.73 -16.06
CA GLN A 245 -11.14 21.20 -16.65
C GLN A 245 -12.27 21.30 -15.62
N HIS A 246 -12.46 20.28 -14.77
CA HIS A 246 -13.43 20.30 -13.69
C HIS A 246 -13.20 21.47 -12.74
N GLN A 247 -11.94 21.77 -12.43
CA GLN A 247 -11.63 22.85 -11.52
C GLN A 247 -11.90 24.24 -12.12
N GLN A 248 -11.66 24.45 -13.42
CA GLN A 248 -12.07 25.69 -14.11
C GLN A 248 -13.59 25.92 -14.02
N LEU A 249 -14.39 24.86 -14.16
CA LEU A 249 -15.85 24.95 -14.05
C LEU A 249 -16.30 25.32 -12.62
N GLN A 250 -15.57 24.89 -11.59
CA GLN A 250 -15.86 25.20 -10.18
C GLN A 250 -15.35 26.59 -9.76
N GLN A 251 -14.20 27.06 -10.29
CA GLN A 251 -13.65 28.40 -10.00
C GLN A 251 -14.54 29.55 -10.50
N GLY A 252 -15.53 29.26 -11.34
CA GLY A 252 -16.63 30.19 -11.61
C GLY A 252 -17.54 30.52 -10.41
N GLN A 253 -17.32 29.91 -9.23
CA GLN A 253 -18.18 30.08 -8.04
C GLN A 253 -17.47 30.42 -6.72
N GLN A 254 -16.14 30.25 -6.56
CA GLN A 254 -15.41 30.66 -5.34
C GLN A 254 -13.97 31.11 -5.58
N ASP A 255 -13.56 32.19 -4.90
CA ASP A 255 -12.19 32.71 -4.83
C ASP A 255 -11.27 31.79 -4.00
N LYS A 256 -10.79 30.69 -4.58
CA LYS A 256 -9.70 29.87 -4.02
C LYS A 256 -8.60 29.65 -5.05
N GLU A 257 -7.42 30.20 -4.76
CA GLU A 257 -6.18 30.02 -5.53
C GLU A 257 -5.61 28.61 -5.36
N GLU A 258 -6.30 27.62 -5.91
CA GLU A 258 -5.70 26.31 -6.18
C GLU A 258 -5.23 26.29 -7.63
N HIS A 259 -3.91 26.39 -7.83
CA HIS A 259 -3.28 26.44 -9.14
C HIS A 259 -3.33 25.07 -9.87
N TYR A 260 -4.47 24.71 -10.46
CA TYR A 260 -4.48 23.70 -11.50
C TYR A 260 -3.93 24.30 -12.79
N ARG A 261 -3.14 23.51 -13.51
CA ARG A 261 -2.43 23.90 -14.73
C ARG A 261 -2.72 22.82 -15.79
N PRO A 262 -2.77 23.18 -17.08
CA PRO A 262 -2.85 22.19 -18.16
C PRO A 262 -1.62 21.29 -18.13
N VAL A 263 -1.71 20.09 -18.67
CA VAL A 263 -0.57 19.16 -18.71
C VAL A 263 0.42 19.68 -19.76
N PRO A 264 1.69 20.00 -19.40
CA PRO A 264 2.65 20.55 -20.35
C PRO A 264 2.90 19.60 -21.53
N THR A 265 3.07 20.15 -22.73
CA THR A 265 3.33 19.37 -23.96
C THR A 265 4.51 18.41 -23.79
N LEU A 266 5.55 18.83 -23.07
CA LEU A 266 6.73 17.99 -22.79
C LEU A 266 6.40 16.81 -21.85
N ILE A 267 5.49 16.96 -20.89
CA ILE A 267 5.02 15.86 -20.03
C ILE A 267 4.21 14.85 -20.86
N LYS A 268 3.31 15.33 -21.73
CA LYS A 268 2.55 14.47 -22.66
C LYS A 268 3.49 13.67 -23.54
N GLN A 269 4.46 14.35 -24.17
CA GLN A 269 5.48 13.70 -24.98
C GLN A 269 6.26 12.65 -24.18
N ILE A 270 6.81 13.00 -23.02
CA ILE A 270 7.68 12.08 -22.26
C ILE A 270 6.94 10.83 -21.82
N LEU A 271 5.70 10.95 -21.35
CA LEU A 271 4.88 9.79 -20.99
C LEU A 271 4.66 8.90 -22.24
N LEU A 272 4.11 9.44 -23.32
CA LEU A 272 3.84 8.67 -24.54
C LEU A 272 5.11 8.06 -25.17
N ASP A 273 6.26 8.74 -25.10
CA ASP A 273 7.55 8.26 -25.61
C ASP A 273 8.17 7.13 -24.73
N ASN A 274 7.82 7.04 -23.44
CA ASN A 274 8.54 6.18 -22.47
C ASN A 274 7.67 5.17 -21.72
N VAL A 275 6.35 5.14 -21.94
CA VAL A 275 5.43 4.34 -21.12
C VAL A 275 5.73 2.84 -21.10
N ASP A 276 6.09 2.26 -22.25
CA ASP A 276 6.42 0.83 -22.39
C ASP A 276 7.93 0.55 -22.39
N ARG A 277 8.75 1.58 -22.15
CA ARG A 277 10.21 1.45 -22.12
C ARG A 277 10.64 0.69 -20.87
N LYS A 278 11.49 -0.34 -21.03
CA LYS A 278 12.05 -1.08 -19.90
C LYS A 278 12.99 -0.18 -19.09
N LEU A 279 12.65 0.05 -17.83
CA LEU A 279 13.36 0.98 -16.94
C LEU A 279 14.77 0.49 -16.53
N LYS A 280 15.13 -0.75 -16.87
CA LYS A 280 16.48 -1.29 -16.70
C LYS A 280 17.49 -0.76 -17.73
N ASP A 281 17.02 -0.31 -18.88
CA ASP A 281 17.84 -0.01 -20.07
C ASP A 281 18.63 1.31 -19.93
N ALA A 282 18.23 2.20 -19.02
CA ALA A 282 18.91 3.47 -18.76
C ALA A 282 19.43 3.56 -17.32
N TRP A 283 20.69 3.98 -17.17
CA TRP A 283 21.35 4.06 -15.86
C TRP A 283 20.63 5.00 -14.87
N TYR A 284 19.94 6.03 -15.35
CA TYR A 284 19.17 6.99 -14.54
C TYR A 284 17.74 6.52 -14.23
N THR A 285 17.27 5.43 -14.81
CA THR A 285 15.99 4.79 -14.48
C THR A 285 16.16 3.50 -13.68
N GLN A 286 17.39 2.98 -13.55
CA GLN A 286 17.70 1.69 -12.91
C GLN A 286 17.19 1.53 -11.46
N TYR A 287 17.05 2.61 -10.69
CA TYR A 287 16.44 2.57 -9.36
C TYR A 287 14.98 2.08 -9.40
N PHE A 288 14.27 2.34 -10.50
CA PHE A 288 12.87 1.95 -10.74
C PHE A 288 12.73 0.67 -11.58
N THR A 289 13.80 -0.13 -11.72
CA THR A 289 13.80 -1.44 -12.40
C THR A 289 12.64 -2.35 -11.96
N ARG A 290 12.26 -2.31 -10.67
CA ARG A 290 11.14 -3.06 -10.08
C ARG A 290 9.76 -2.80 -10.72
N TRP A 291 9.57 -1.68 -11.41
CA TRP A 291 8.31 -1.36 -12.11
C TRP A 291 8.23 -2.04 -13.49
N ASN A 292 9.35 -2.54 -14.02
CA ASN A 292 9.55 -2.95 -15.43
C ASN A 292 9.33 -1.79 -16.43
N THR A 293 8.09 -1.28 -16.56
CA THR A 293 7.70 -0.15 -17.41
C THR A 293 6.76 0.79 -16.64
N ILE A 294 6.47 2.00 -17.15
CA ILE A 294 5.53 2.93 -16.50
C ILE A 294 4.09 2.40 -16.67
N ASN A 295 3.72 1.92 -17.86
CA ASN A 295 2.41 1.31 -18.11
C ASN A 295 2.17 0.10 -17.19
N GLY A 296 3.16 -0.77 -17.01
CA GLY A 296 3.08 -1.87 -16.06
C GLY A 296 2.64 -1.36 -14.69
N GLN A 297 3.39 -0.43 -14.11
CA GLN A 297 3.06 0.15 -12.80
C GLN A 297 1.68 0.84 -12.74
N LEU A 298 1.23 1.47 -13.82
CA LEU A 298 -0.08 2.12 -13.89
C LEU A 298 -1.23 1.11 -14.00
N GLN A 299 -1.06 -0.03 -14.66
CA GLN A 299 -2.04 -1.13 -14.65
C GLN A 299 -2.26 -1.65 -13.22
N CYS A 300 -1.19 -1.74 -12.42
CA CYS A 300 -1.25 -2.19 -11.03
C CYS A 300 -1.91 -1.15 -10.09
N PHE A 301 -1.43 0.10 -10.16
CA PHE A 301 -1.64 1.10 -9.11
C PHE A 301 -2.32 2.38 -9.57
N GLY A 302 -2.64 2.54 -10.86
CA GLY A 302 -3.21 3.77 -11.41
C GLY A 302 -4.56 4.15 -10.77
N LYS A 303 -5.34 3.18 -10.28
CA LYS A 303 -6.53 3.40 -9.43
C LYS A 303 -6.27 4.24 -8.16
N LEU A 304 -5.02 4.40 -7.72
CA LEU A 304 -4.66 5.33 -6.63
C LEU A 304 -4.83 6.80 -7.00
N TYR A 305 -4.75 7.16 -8.29
CA TYR A 305 -5.00 8.52 -8.74
C TYR A 305 -6.49 8.90 -8.64
N GLN A 306 -7.38 7.91 -8.65
CA GLN A 306 -8.81 8.17 -8.70
C GLN A 306 -9.39 8.44 -7.29
N PRO A 307 -10.32 9.39 -7.15
CA PRO A 307 -10.98 9.65 -5.88
C PRO A 307 -11.90 8.49 -5.50
N VAL A 308 -12.02 8.24 -4.19
CA VAL A 308 -13.02 7.31 -3.64
C VAL A 308 -14.29 8.10 -3.35
N SER A 309 -15.43 7.65 -3.86
CA SER A 309 -16.71 8.35 -3.66
C SER A 309 -17.73 7.60 -2.85
N HIS A 310 -17.90 6.31 -3.14
CA HIS A 310 -18.81 5.48 -2.38
C HIS A 310 -18.04 4.43 -1.60
N THR A 311 -18.28 4.42 -0.28
CA THR A 311 -17.73 3.43 0.65
C THR A 311 -18.89 2.57 1.13
N LEU A 312 -18.97 1.33 0.64
CA LEU A 312 -19.83 0.33 1.25
C LEU A 312 -19.14 -0.15 2.53
N ALA A 313 -19.84 -0.05 3.66
CA ALA A 313 -19.29 -0.36 4.97
C ALA A 313 -20.29 -1.14 5.80
N LEU A 314 -19.83 -2.20 6.46
CA LEU A 314 -20.58 -2.88 7.50
C LEU A 314 -20.12 -2.34 8.86
N ASP A 315 -21.03 -1.73 9.59
CA ASP A 315 -20.74 -0.99 10.84
C ASP A 315 -20.15 -1.87 11.94
N ALA A 316 -20.49 -3.17 11.93
CA ALA A 316 -20.00 -4.13 12.92
C ALA A 316 -19.93 -5.53 12.32
N VAL A 317 -18.72 -5.96 11.97
CA VAL A 317 -18.43 -7.33 11.58
C VAL A 317 -17.95 -8.14 12.80
N PRO A 318 -18.52 -9.33 13.07
CA PRO A 318 -18.08 -10.18 14.17
C PRO A 318 -16.80 -10.96 13.80
N PRO A 319 -16.02 -11.40 14.80
CA PRO A 319 -14.85 -12.26 14.59
C PRO A 319 -15.19 -13.52 13.77
N GLY A 320 -14.22 -14.00 12.98
CA GLY A 320 -14.39 -15.15 12.09
C GLY A 320 -15.04 -14.82 10.74
N THR A 321 -15.67 -13.65 10.60
CA THR A 321 -16.15 -13.22 9.28
C THR A 321 -14.97 -12.98 8.36
N THR A 322 -15.04 -13.55 7.17
CA THR A 322 -13.98 -13.48 6.17
C THR A 322 -14.49 -12.85 4.89
N LEU A 323 -13.72 -11.91 4.37
CA LEU A 323 -13.98 -11.16 3.15
C LEU A 323 -12.96 -11.64 2.11
N ILE A 324 -13.40 -11.98 0.91
CA ILE A 324 -12.53 -12.38 -0.21
C ILE A 324 -12.84 -11.56 -1.46
N ALA A 325 -11.83 -10.89 -2.00
CA ALA A 325 -11.92 -9.96 -3.14
C ALA A 325 -10.93 -10.35 -4.25
N GLY A 326 -11.05 -9.76 -5.44
CA GLY A 326 -10.05 -9.91 -6.51
C GLY A 326 -8.80 -9.06 -6.23
N GLY A 327 -7.65 -9.41 -6.82
CA GLY A 327 -6.40 -8.64 -6.64
C GLY A 327 -6.57 -7.13 -6.92
N ASN A 328 -7.40 -6.78 -7.91
CA ASN A 328 -7.64 -5.39 -8.28
C ASN A 328 -8.66 -4.63 -7.41
N ASP A 329 -9.27 -5.25 -6.40
CA ASP A 329 -10.15 -4.53 -5.47
C ASP A 329 -9.32 -3.76 -4.43
N ILE A 330 -9.71 -2.52 -4.15
CA ILE A 330 -9.09 -1.73 -3.07
C ILE A 330 -9.75 -2.14 -1.76
N HIS A 331 -9.05 -2.94 -0.96
CA HIS A 331 -9.32 -2.96 0.47
C HIS A 331 -8.77 -1.70 1.10
N ALA A 332 -9.63 -0.91 1.73
CA ALA A 332 -9.13 0.06 2.69
C ALA A 332 -10.08 0.23 3.87
N GLY A 333 -9.67 -0.31 5.03
CA GLY A 333 -10.44 -0.23 6.26
C GLY A 333 -10.86 1.22 6.55
N PRO A 334 -12.09 1.43 7.06
CA PRO A 334 -12.70 2.75 7.12
C PRO A 334 -11.98 3.60 8.16
N PRO A 335 -12.14 4.94 8.10
CA PRO A 335 -11.82 5.79 9.22
C PRO A 335 -12.48 5.26 10.49
N THR A 336 -11.66 4.96 11.50
CA THR A 336 -12.13 4.46 12.79
C THR A 336 -11.35 5.11 13.93
N THR A 337 -12.02 5.25 15.07
CA THR A 337 -11.44 5.60 16.38
C THR A 337 -11.17 4.37 17.25
N GLU A 338 -11.72 3.22 16.87
CA GLU A 338 -11.67 1.98 17.64
C GLU A 338 -10.40 1.17 17.35
N SER A 339 -10.08 0.24 18.24
CA SER A 339 -9.02 -0.73 17.98
C SER A 339 -9.53 -1.82 17.04
N ARG A 340 -8.70 -2.25 16.08
CA ARG A 340 -9.05 -3.31 15.12
C ARG A 340 -7.91 -4.28 14.87
N MET A 341 -8.29 -5.52 14.59
CA MET A 341 -7.37 -6.60 14.20
C MET A 341 -8.04 -7.51 13.16
N PHE A 342 -7.32 -7.77 12.08
CA PHE A 342 -7.66 -8.77 11.08
C PHE A 342 -6.40 -9.48 10.59
N ALA A 343 -6.54 -10.71 10.11
CA ALA A 343 -5.49 -11.38 9.34
C ALA A 343 -5.72 -11.14 7.85
N PHE A 344 -4.67 -10.77 7.12
CA PHE A 344 -4.65 -10.61 5.68
C PHE A 344 -3.78 -11.72 5.08
N ALA A 345 -4.18 -12.24 3.92
CA ALA A 345 -3.33 -13.08 3.08
C ALA A 345 -3.77 -12.99 1.61
N ILE A 346 -3.00 -13.64 0.73
CA ILE A 346 -3.28 -13.79 -0.69
C ILE A 346 -3.52 -15.27 -0.98
N GLY A 347 -4.67 -15.61 -1.55
CA GLY A 347 -4.96 -16.95 -2.05
C GLY A 347 -4.24 -17.20 -3.38
N ILE A 348 -3.33 -18.18 -3.40
CA ILE A 348 -2.58 -18.60 -4.59
C ILE A 348 -3.24 -19.84 -5.18
N SER A 349 -3.49 -19.83 -6.50
CA SER A 349 -4.15 -20.92 -7.24
C SER A 349 -3.15 -21.94 -7.79
N GLU A 350 -3.49 -23.22 -7.76
CA GLU A 350 -2.72 -24.33 -8.36
C GLU A 350 -2.38 -24.11 -9.84
N CYS A 351 -3.19 -23.36 -10.60
CA CYS A 351 -2.90 -23.07 -12.01
C CYS A 351 -1.68 -22.15 -12.15
N VAL A 352 -1.52 -21.19 -11.25
CA VAL A 352 -0.44 -20.19 -11.27
C VAL A 352 0.88 -20.83 -10.88
N ASP A 353 0.85 -21.77 -9.93
CA ASP A 353 2.03 -22.54 -9.51
C ASP A 353 2.62 -23.40 -10.66
N ASN A 354 1.87 -23.69 -11.73
CA ASN A 354 2.41 -24.39 -12.90
C ASN A 354 3.02 -23.43 -13.93
N GLU A 355 2.39 -22.30 -14.24
CA GLU A 355 2.93 -21.32 -15.22
C GLU A 355 4.29 -20.76 -14.79
N TYR A 356 4.45 -20.39 -13.51
CA TYR A 356 5.75 -19.93 -12.97
C TYR A 356 6.82 -21.02 -12.89
N ASN A 357 6.48 -22.30 -13.04
CA ASN A 357 7.42 -23.41 -13.11
C ASN A 357 7.74 -23.86 -14.55
N GLU A 358 6.93 -23.49 -15.55
CA GLU A 358 7.13 -23.89 -16.95
C GLU A 358 7.87 -22.85 -17.82
N GLU A 359 8.00 -21.57 -17.41
CA GLU A 359 8.90 -20.59 -18.08
C GLU A 359 10.41 -20.82 -17.76
N GLY A 360 10.80 -22.04 -17.39
CA GLY A 360 12.11 -22.39 -16.83
C GLY A 360 13.00 -23.34 -17.65
N THR A 361 12.72 -23.61 -18.93
CA THR A 361 13.49 -24.58 -19.75
C THR A 361 13.81 -24.11 -21.17
N ASP A 362 15.12 -24.06 -21.46
CA ASP A 362 15.86 -24.19 -22.75
C ASP A 362 15.59 -23.15 -23.87
N ASP A 363 16.55 -22.54 -24.59
CA ASP A 363 18.03 -22.48 -24.68
C ASP A 363 18.38 -21.00 -25.11
N ASP A 364 19.60 -20.44 -25.21
CA ASP A 364 21.00 -20.91 -25.35
C ASP A 364 21.97 -19.86 -24.70
N HIS A 365 23.29 -20.07 -24.77
CA HIS A 365 24.38 -19.26 -24.23
C HIS A 365 24.70 -17.93 -24.97
N ASP A 366 25.02 -16.84 -24.22
CA ASP A 366 26.44 -16.44 -24.00
C ASP A 366 26.68 -15.21 -23.07
N ALA A 367 27.61 -15.39 -22.12
CA ALA A 367 28.55 -14.45 -21.47
C ALA A 367 28.12 -13.13 -20.71
N ASP A 368 28.51 -13.14 -19.42
CA ASP A 368 29.17 -12.06 -18.65
C ASP A 368 28.40 -10.89 -18.00
N ASP A 369 27.90 -11.21 -16.79
CA ASP A 369 28.28 -10.58 -15.51
C ASP A 369 28.03 -9.07 -15.27
N ALA A 370 26.87 -8.76 -14.65
CA ALA A 370 26.82 -7.82 -13.51
C ALA A 370 25.51 -7.95 -12.68
N SER A 371 25.66 -8.34 -11.41
CA SER A 371 24.62 -8.32 -10.35
C SER A 371 23.37 -9.17 -10.59
N GLY A 372 23.45 -10.44 -10.17
CA GLY A 372 22.29 -11.25 -9.87
C GLY A 372 21.52 -10.68 -8.68
N LYS A 373 20.55 -9.81 -8.95
CA LYS A 373 19.33 -9.79 -8.16
C LYS A 373 18.46 -10.91 -8.72
N GLU A 374 18.28 -11.95 -7.93
CA GLU A 374 17.17 -12.88 -8.12
C GLU A 374 15.91 -12.01 -8.32
N GLU A 375 15.12 -12.29 -9.35
CA GLU A 375 13.74 -11.79 -9.39
C GLU A 375 13.05 -12.44 -8.21
N LYS A 376 13.01 -11.72 -7.08
CA LYS A 376 12.19 -12.11 -5.93
C LYS A 376 10.81 -12.37 -6.50
N VAL A 377 10.35 -13.62 -6.40
CA VAL A 377 8.96 -13.99 -6.65
C VAL A 377 8.13 -12.93 -5.93
N ASN A 378 7.29 -12.22 -6.69
CA ASN A 378 6.53 -11.13 -6.14
C ASN A 378 5.39 -11.75 -5.33
N ASP A 379 5.68 -12.11 -4.08
CA ASP A 379 4.75 -12.75 -3.13
C ASP A 379 3.46 -11.93 -2.91
N GLY A 380 3.44 -10.69 -3.41
CA GLY A 380 2.30 -9.77 -3.50
C GLY A 380 2.40 -8.56 -2.59
N GLU A 381 3.54 -8.34 -1.92
CA GLU A 381 3.65 -7.30 -0.90
C GLU A 381 4.10 -5.96 -1.51
N VAL A 382 3.17 -5.28 -2.18
CA VAL A 382 3.46 -3.99 -2.80
C VAL A 382 2.45 -2.93 -2.35
N GLN A 383 2.79 -2.23 -1.27
CA GLN A 383 1.94 -1.16 -0.71
C GLN A 383 2.31 0.21 -1.29
N TYR A 384 1.44 0.76 -2.12
CA TYR A 384 1.57 2.12 -2.64
C TYR A 384 0.46 3.04 -2.13
N SER A 385 0.84 4.23 -1.64
CA SER A 385 -0.08 5.34 -1.47
C SER A 385 -0.08 6.18 -2.76
N PRO A 386 -1.12 7.00 -3.01
CA PRO A 386 -1.10 7.95 -4.12
C PRO A 386 0.14 8.86 -4.04
N VAL A 387 0.51 9.29 -2.83
CA VAL A 387 1.70 10.10 -2.55
C VAL A 387 3.00 9.38 -2.90
N LEU A 388 3.20 8.13 -2.46
CA LEU A 388 4.44 7.39 -2.75
C LEU A 388 4.55 7.00 -4.23
N LEU A 389 3.43 6.64 -4.87
CA LEU A 389 3.38 6.33 -6.30
C LEU A 389 3.79 7.57 -7.09
N HIS A 390 3.21 8.73 -6.75
CA HIS A 390 3.51 9.99 -7.42
C HIS A 390 4.92 10.49 -7.10
N ILE A 391 5.47 10.26 -5.90
CA ILE A 391 6.88 10.54 -5.57
C ILE A 391 7.84 9.74 -6.47
N ASP A 392 7.58 8.44 -6.63
CA ASP A 392 8.40 7.57 -7.49
C ASP A 392 8.28 7.98 -8.96
N LEU A 393 7.05 8.21 -9.46
CA LEU A 393 6.81 8.67 -10.84
C LEU A 393 7.46 10.03 -11.10
N CYS A 394 7.32 10.99 -10.16
CA CYS A 394 7.93 12.31 -10.26
C CYS A 394 9.46 12.20 -10.34
N CYS A 395 10.09 11.41 -9.47
CA CYS A 395 11.55 11.19 -9.51
C CYS A 395 12.01 10.51 -10.80
N LEU A 396 11.25 9.53 -11.30
CA LEU A 396 11.52 8.86 -12.58
C LEU A 396 11.46 9.86 -13.75
N LEU A 397 10.41 10.67 -13.83
CA LEU A 397 10.24 11.68 -14.88
C LEU A 397 11.27 12.81 -14.78
N PHE A 398 11.66 13.23 -13.56
CA PHE A 398 12.78 14.17 -13.35
C PHE A 398 14.11 13.61 -13.86
N ASN A 399 14.37 12.32 -13.63
CA ASN A 399 15.55 11.63 -14.16
C ASN A 399 15.55 11.59 -15.69
N ILE A 400 14.41 11.30 -16.34
CA ILE A 400 14.28 11.31 -17.81
C ILE A 400 14.44 12.73 -18.38
N LEU A 401 13.71 13.71 -17.84
CA LEU A 401 13.77 15.13 -18.22
C LEU A 401 15.21 15.64 -18.28
N ASP A 402 16.01 15.41 -17.22
CA ASP A 402 17.37 15.94 -17.12
C ASP A 402 18.43 15.19 -17.93
N ASN A 403 18.21 13.92 -18.27
CA ASN A 403 19.20 13.13 -19.02
C ASN A 403 18.92 13.07 -20.52
N GLU A 404 17.68 13.28 -20.95
CA GLU A 404 17.25 13.10 -22.35
C GLU A 404 16.71 14.37 -23.00
N TYR A 405 16.03 15.25 -22.25
CA TYR A 405 15.33 16.43 -22.81
C TYR A 405 15.95 17.78 -22.40
N ASN A 406 16.87 17.80 -21.43
CA ASN A 406 17.56 19.00 -20.95
C ASN A 406 18.67 19.47 -21.91
N THR A 407 18.22 20.11 -22.99
CA THR A 407 19.03 20.90 -23.94
C THR A 407 18.79 22.39 -23.72
N LEU A 408 19.75 23.26 -24.09
CA LEU A 408 19.64 24.72 -23.98
C LEU A 408 18.35 25.30 -24.61
N GLU A 409 17.82 24.67 -25.66
CA GLU A 409 16.59 25.10 -26.35
C GLU A 409 15.29 24.68 -25.64
N LYS A 410 15.38 23.82 -24.61
CA LYS A 410 14.24 23.24 -23.87
C LYS A 410 14.28 23.52 -22.36
N GLU A 411 15.22 24.33 -21.89
CA GLU A 411 15.44 24.57 -20.45
C GLU A 411 14.16 25.07 -19.74
N ASP A 412 13.46 26.05 -20.34
CA ASP A 412 12.18 26.56 -19.82
C ASP A 412 11.08 25.49 -19.80
N SER A 413 10.95 24.69 -20.87
CA SER A 413 9.96 23.60 -20.94
C SER A 413 10.25 22.47 -19.95
N VAL A 414 11.52 22.18 -19.69
CA VAL A 414 11.95 21.23 -18.64
C VAL A 414 11.61 21.78 -17.26
N ARG A 415 11.82 23.09 -17.02
CA ARG A 415 11.44 23.74 -15.75
C ARG A 415 9.92 23.72 -15.53
N GLU A 416 9.14 24.05 -16.56
CA GLU A 416 7.67 23.98 -16.54
C GLU A 416 7.17 22.56 -16.24
N ALA A 417 7.74 21.55 -16.91
CA ALA A 417 7.42 20.15 -16.68
C ALA A 417 7.70 19.70 -15.23
N LYS A 418 8.86 20.10 -14.67
CA LYS A 418 9.21 19.82 -13.26
C LYS A 418 8.25 20.49 -12.29
N LEU A 419 7.91 21.76 -12.49
CA LEU A 419 6.96 22.49 -11.66
C LEU A 419 5.58 21.85 -11.69
N PHE A 420 5.08 21.45 -12.87
CA PHE A 420 3.81 20.73 -12.99
C PHE A 420 3.78 19.44 -12.15
N LEU A 421 4.81 18.60 -12.25
CA LEU A 421 4.88 17.34 -11.50
C LEU A 421 4.89 17.56 -9.97
N VAL A 422 5.59 18.59 -9.49
CA VAL A 422 5.62 18.95 -8.07
C VAL A 422 4.27 19.54 -7.60
N HIS A 423 3.59 20.34 -8.44
CA HIS A 423 2.23 20.83 -8.17
C HIS A 423 1.24 19.67 -7.99
N VAL A 424 1.28 18.65 -8.85
CA VAL A 424 0.41 17.46 -8.71
C VAL A 424 0.74 16.70 -7.42
N LEU A 425 2.03 16.50 -7.10
CA LEU A 425 2.45 15.84 -5.87
C LEU A 425 1.90 16.52 -4.61
N ILE A 426 1.97 17.85 -4.54
CA ILE A 426 1.48 18.59 -3.36
C ILE A 426 -0.04 18.47 -3.20
N ARG A 427 -0.81 18.32 -4.28
CA ARG A 427 -2.25 18.02 -4.17
C ARG A 427 -2.47 16.66 -3.50
N SER A 428 -1.80 15.61 -3.97
CA SER A 428 -1.89 14.28 -3.34
C SER A 428 -1.47 14.28 -1.86
N VAL A 429 -0.52 15.15 -1.45
CA VAL A 429 -0.14 15.32 -0.04
C VAL A 429 -1.20 16.09 0.76
N ARG A 430 -1.90 17.07 0.15
CA ARG A 430 -3.03 17.77 0.78
C ARG A 430 -4.24 16.88 1.01
N ASP A 431 -4.49 15.94 0.08
CA ASP A 431 -5.57 14.96 0.22
C ASP A 431 -5.30 13.94 1.34
N TYR A 432 -4.02 13.64 1.60
CA TYR A 432 -3.58 12.63 2.57
C TYR A 432 -2.35 13.07 3.41
N PRO A 433 -2.45 14.08 4.29
CA PRO A 433 -1.29 14.60 5.02
C PRO A 433 -0.92 13.71 6.22
N THR A 434 0.24 13.03 6.16
CA THR A 434 0.77 12.22 7.28
C THR A 434 2.30 12.11 7.21
N LYS A 435 3.00 12.17 8.35
CA LYS A 435 4.47 12.01 8.39
C LYS A 435 4.91 10.55 8.25
N GLN A 436 3.99 9.59 8.32
CA GLN A 436 4.29 8.17 8.16
C GLN A 436 4.92 7.81 6.81
N TYR A 437 4.69 8.59 5.74
CA TYR A 437 5.39 8.40 4.46
C TYR A 437 6.91 8.45 4.59
N LEU A 438 7.44 9.23 5.54
CA LEU A 438 8.88 9.37 5.76
C LEU A 438 9.55 8.08 6.26
N LEU A 439 8.77 7.14 6.81
CA LEU A 439 9.22 5.81 7.23
C LEU A 439 9.22 4.79 6.10
N GLN A 440 8.47 5.06 5.02
CA GLN A 440 8.31 4.17 3.86
C GLN A 440 9.16 4.58 2.65
N ILE A 441 9.78 5.76 2.72
CA ILE A 441 10.78 6.22 1.75
C ILE A 441 12.16 5.73 2.21
N ASP A 442 12.84 5.02 1.29
CA ASP A 442 14.24 4.59 1.38
C ASP A 442 15.15 5.64 2.04
N GLU A 443 15.94 5.20 3.03
CA GLU A 443 16.78 6.07 3.84
C GLU A 443 17.80 6.86 3.01
N ASP A 444 18.28 6.26 1.92
CA ASP A 444 19.26 6.83 0.99
C ASP A 444 18.66 8.02 0.19
N ARG A 445 17.32 8.17 0.16
CA ARG A 445 16.59 9.29 -0.49
C ARG A 445 16.40 10.50 0.44
N VAL A 446 17.46 10.86 1.17
CA VAL A 446 17.47 11.95 2.16
C VAL A 446 16.84 13.26 1.66
N GLY A 447 17.09 13.63 0.40
CA GLY A 447 16.57 14.87 -0.20
C GLY A 447 15.03 14.95 -0.23
N VAL A 448 14.36 13.91 -0.74
CA VAL A 448 12.89 13.88 -0.77
C VAL A 448 12.29 13.71 0.63
N ARG A 449 12.93 12.93 1.53
CA ARG A 449 12.47 12.78 2.93
C ARG A 449 12.42 14.13 3.65
N ILE A 450 13.49 14.92 3.59
CA ILE A 450 13.54 16.24 4.25
C ILE A 450 12.51 17.19 3.64
N TRP A 451 12.47 17.30 2.31
CA TRP A 451 11.53 18.20 1.61
C TRP A 451 10.07 17.84 1.89
N LEU A 452 9.70 16.56 1.79
CA LEU A 452 8.34 16.11 2.06
C LEU A 452 7.93 16.38 3.52
N GLY A 453 8.87 16.26 4.47
CA GLY A 453 8.64 16.63 5.87
C GLY A 453 8.28 18.11 6.08
N LYS A 454 8.87 19.03 5.30
CA LYS A 454 8.48 20.45 5.28
C LYS A 454 7.07 20.61 4.70
N VAL A 455 6.81 20.03 3.52
CA VAL A 455 5.51 20.12 2.82
C VAL A 455 4.37 19.63 3.71
N ILE A 456 4.52 18.46 4.35
CA ILE A 456 3.50 17.92 5.27
C ILE A 456 3.29 18.86 6.46
N SER A 457 4.36 19.42 7.04
CA SER A 457 4.26 20.31 8.21
C SER A 457 3.56 21.62 7.85
N ASN A 458 3.82 22.18 6.67
CA ASN A 458 3.12 23.37 6.18
C ASN A 458 1.64 23.09 5.84
N VAL A 459 1.35 21.97 5.15
CA VAL A 459 -0.03 21.52 4.85
C VAL A 459 -0.86 21.30 6.12
N LEU A 460 -0.24 20.83 7.20
CA LEU A 460 -0.88 20.65 8.52
C LEU A 460 -0.97 21.94 9.35
N GLY A 461 -0.48 23.09 8.87
CA GLY A 461 -0.46 24.35 9.62
C GLY A 461 0.45 24.30 10.85
N HIS A 462 1.59 23.60 10.75
CA HIS A 462 2.59 23.48 11.81
C HIS A 462 3.90 24.22 11.49
N ASP A 463 4.05 24.76 10.28
CA ASP A 463 5.23 25.46 9.81
C ASP A 463 4.82 26.61 8.87
N ASP A 464 4.95 27.85 9.35
CA ASP A 464 4.68 29.08 8.60
C ASP A 464 5.96 29.69 7.97
N GLU A 465 7.13 29.04 8.11
CA GLU A 465 8.43 29.63 7.72
C GLU A 465 8.65 29.63 6.19
N HIS A 466 7.98 28.74 5.46
CA HIS A 466 8.11 28.57 4.01
C HIS A 466 6.72 28.62 3.35
N SER A 467 6.56 29.33 2.23
CA SER A 467 5.33 29.19 1.44
C SER A 467 5.34 27.87 0.65
N ILE A 468 4.15 27.36 0.28
CA ILE A 468 4.04 26.19 -0.60
C ILE A 468 4.77 26.44 -1.93
N ASP A 469 4.71 27.66 -2.47
CA ASP A 469 5.37 28.00 -3.73
C ASP A 469 6.89 28.01 -3.61
N ASP A 470 7.45 28.46 -2.47
CA ASP A 470 8.89 28.33 -2.19
C ASP A 470 9.32 26.86 -2.14
N LEU A 471 8.51 25.98 -1.53
CA LEU A 471 8.77 24.54 -1.49
C LEU A 471 8.65 23.89 -2.88
N ILE A 472 7.77 24.39 -3.75
CA ILE A 472 7.66 23.94 -5.15
C ILE A 472 8.91 24.29 -5.95
N GLU A 473 9.35 25.55 -5.89
CA GLU A 473 10.56 26.01 -6.59
C GLU A 473 11.83 25.38 -5.96
N GLU A 474 11.87 25.11 -4.64
CA GLU A 474 12.95 24.34 -3.99
C GLU A 474 13.10 22.95 -4.63
N ALA A 475 12.00 22.19 -4.78
CA ALA A 475 12.04 20.87 -5.39
C ALA A 475 12.38 20.91 -6.89
N ALA A 476 11.79 21.82 -7.65
CA ALA A 476 11.96 21.90 -9.10
C ALA A 476 13.39 22.35 -9.51
N SER A 477 14.01 23.25 -8.74
CA SER A 477 15.36 23.76 -8.97
C SER A 477 16.48 22.91 -8.35
N SER A 478 16.14 21.99 -7.45
CA SER A 478 17.11 21.13 -6.77
C SER A 478 17.83 20.16 -7.72
N ASP A 479 19.01 19.72 -7.28
CA ASP A 479 19.82 18.64 -7.86
C ASP A 479 19.74 17.33 -7.04
N THR A 480 18.98 17.33 -5.94
CA THR A 480 19.00 16.24 -4.93
C THR A 480 17.65 15.84 -4.35
N ILE A 481 16.59 16.63 -4.50
CA ILE A 481 15.28 16.31 -3.92
C ILE A 481 14.58 15.22 -4.74
N MET A 482 14.25 15.49 -6.00
CA MET A 482 13.50 14.57 -6.88
C MET A 482 14.41 13.67 -7.73
N TYR A 483 15.53 13.18 -7.18
CA TYR A 483 16.45 12.30 -7.90
C TYR A 483 16.86 11.10 -7.04
N THR A 484 17.15 10.00 -7.72
CA THR A 484 17.50 8.73 -7.08
C THR A 484 18.93 8.76 -6.54
N PRO A 485 19.26 7.93 -5.51
CA PRO A 485 20.55 8.02 -4.81
C PRO A 485 21.77 7.85 -5.74
N ASP A 486 21.65 7.01 -6.77
CA ASP A 486 22.68 6.78 -7.79
C ASP A 486 22.91 8.02 -8.68
N VAL A 487 21.84 8.73 -9.07
CA VAL A 487 21.90 9.97 -9.84
C VAL A 487 22.56 11.07 -9.01
N VAL A 488 22.18 11.22 -7.73
CA VAL A 488 22.81 12.17 -6.80
C VAL A 488 24.30 11.86 -6.59
N LYS A 489 24.65 10.57 -6.39
CA LYS A 489 26.04 10.08 -6.29
C LYS A 489 26.85 10.33 -7.57
N ARG A 490 26.23 10.42 -8.76
CA ARG A 490 26.88 10.76 -10.04
C ARG A 490 26.98 12.29 -10.27
N ARG A 491 25.93 13.07 -9.98
CA ARG A 491 25.92 14.55 -10.10
C ARG A 491 26.99 15.20 -9.22
N SER A 492 27.12 14.76 -7.97
CA SER A 492 28.16 15.22 -7.03
C SER A 492 29.57 15.02 -7.58
N LYS A 493 29.89 13.82 -8.10
CA LYS A 493 31.18 13.51 -8.76
C LYS A 493 31.45 14.43 -9.97
N LYS A 494 30.45 14.73 -10.79
CA LYS A 494 30.57 15.67 -11.94
C LYS A 494 30.93 17.09 -11.46
N LYS A 495 30.26 17.61 -10.42
CA LYS A 495 30.57 18.92 -9.81
C LYS A 495 31.98 19.00 -9.23
N VAL A 496 32.46 17.95 -8.54
CA VAL A 496 33.84 17.88 -8.02
C VAL A 496 34.88 17.87 -9.15
N ARG A 497 34.63 17.09 -10.22
CA ARG A 497 35.52 17.02 -11.40
C ARG A 497 35.57 18.35 -12.17
N TYR A 498 34.49 19.13 -12.18
CA TYR A 498 34.47 20.47 -12.78
C TYR A 498 35.24 21.49 -11.92
N LYS A 499 35.02 21.51 -10.60
CA LYS A 499 35.76 22.39 -9.66
C LYS A 499 37.27 22.09 -9.64
N SER A 500 37.69 20.84 -9.77
CA SER A 500 39.12 20.47 -9.87
C SER A 500 39.74 20.88 -11.21
N LYS A 501 39.04 20.74 -12.34
CA LYS A 501 39.48 21.28 -13.64
C LYS A 501 39.68 22.80 -13.60
N LEU A 502 38.71 23.55 -13.05
CA LEU A 502 38.81 25.01 -12.93
C LEU A 502 39.99 25.46 -12.05
N LYS A 503 40.30 24.73 -10.97
CA LYS A 503 41.51 24.99 -10.16
C LYS A 503 42.81 24.63 -10.89
N GLY A 504 42.79 23.65 -11.79
CA GLY A 504 43.94 23.27 -12.63
C GLY A 504 44.23 24.24 -13.78
N SER A 505 43.23 25.00 -14.25
CA SER A 505 43.38 25.99 -15.33
C SER A 505 43.78 27.40 -14.86
N GLY A 506 43.74 27.68 -13.56
CA GLY A 506 44.17 28.96 -12.97
C GLY A 506 45.67 29.03 -12.63
N GLY A 507 46.48 28.09 -13.14
CA GLY A 507 47.89 27.92 -12.79
C GLY A 507 48.79 27.68 -14.00
N LYS A 508 48.75 28.59 -14.98
CA LYS A 508 49.77 28.79 -16.02
C LYS A 508 49.88 30.26 -16.37
#